data_AF-A0A952UHQ7-F1
#
_entry.id   AF-A0A952UHQ7-F1
#
_cell.length_a   1.000
_cell.length_b   1.000
_cell.length_c   1.000
_cell.angle_alpha   90.00
_cell.angle_beta   90.00
_cell.angle_gamma   90.00
#
_symmetry.space_group_name_H-M   'P 1'
#
loop_
_entity.id
_entity.type
_entity.pdbx_description
1 polymer ?
#
loop_
_entity_poly.entity_id
_entity_poly.type
_entity_poly.pdbx_seq_one_letter_code
_entity_poly.pdbx_strand_id
1 'polypeptide(L)' 'MAGAFGPLQAWATATADQVSREFEMGLDFDFESLGDARRKMLRMELVRRGYAVVGGRLTRLKSSQSVA' A
#
# COMPACT_ATOMS: atom_id res chain seq x y z
N MET A 1 -23.46 1.91 9.97
CA MET A 1 -23.23 0.87 8.94
C MET A 1 -21.75 0.48 8.95
N ALA A 2 -21.33 -0.34 9.92
CA ALA A 2 -19.97 -0.88 9.99
C ALA A 2 -19.98 -2.28 9.36
N GLY A 3 -20.01 -2.34 8.03
CA GLY A 3 -19.82 -3.59 7.31
C GLY A 3 -18.40 -4.12 7.55
N ALA A 4 -18.20 -5.44 7.40
CA ALA A 4 -16.96 -6.19 7.63
C ALA A 4 -15.69 -5.67 6.90
N PHE A 5 -15.78 -4.57 6.17
CA PHE A 5 -14.67 -3.86 5.52
C PHE A 5 -13.87 -2.96 6.46
N GLY A 6 -14.45 -2.50 7.58
CA GLY A 6 -13.78 -1.58 8.53
C GLY A 6 -12.44 -2.09 9.07
N PRO A 7 -12.35 -3.35 9.57
CA PRO A 7 -11.10 -3.90 10.08
C PRO A 7 -10.01 -4.06 9.02
N LEU A 8 -10.39 -4.45 7.79
CA LEU A 8 -9.44 -4.63 6.69
C LEU A 8 -8.89 -3.29 6.19
N GLN A 9 -9.73 -2.26 6.16
CA GLN A 9 -9.32 -0.91 5.78
C GLN A 9 -8.41 -0.29 6.85
N ALA A 10 -8.76 -0.40 8.14
CA ALA A 10 -7.94 0.09 9.24
C ALA A 10 -6.55 -0.58 9.26
N TRP A 11 -6.51 -1.89 9.03
CA TRP A 11 -5.26 -2.63 8.85
C TRP A 11 -4.45 -2.07 7.68
N ALA A 12 -5.05 -1.90 6.50
CA ALA A 12 -4.34 -1.43 5.32
C ALA A 12 -3.75 -0.04 5.50
N THR A 13 -4.47 0.87 6.18
CA THR A 13 -3.95 2.21 6.54
C THR A 13 -2.71 2.10 7.41
N ALA A 14 -2.80 1.37 8.53
CA ALA A 14 -1.68 1.24 9.46
C ALA A 14 -0.47 0.54 8.82
N THR A 15 -0.71 -0.50 8.00
CA THR A 15 0.36 -1.22 7.30
C THR A 15 0.95 -0.37 6.17
N ALA A 16 0.17 0.42 5.45
CA ALA A 16 0.70 1.32 4.43
C ALA A 16 1.62 2.40 5.03
N ASP A 17 1.29 2.91 6.23
CA ASP A 17 2.15 3.82 6.98
C ASP A 17 3.51 3.18 7.32
N GLN A 18 3.48 1.95 7.82
CA GLN A 18 4.69 1.19 8.13
C GLN A 18 5.52 0.92 6.86
N VAL A 19 4.90 0.34 5.83
CA VAL A 19 5.57 -0.02 4.55
C VAL A 19 6.22 1.21 3.91
N SER A 20 5.54 2.36 3.92
CA SER A 20 6.10 3.59 3.34
C SER A 20 7.35 4.05 4.10
N ARG A 21 7.35 3.98 5.43
CA ARG A 21 8.52 4.34 6.25
C ARG A 21 9.67 3.35 6.08
N GLU A 22 9.37 2.06 6.08
CA GLU A 22 10.37 1.01 5.86
C GLU A 22 11.05 1.17 4.49
N PHE A 23 10.27 1.45 3.45
CA PHE A 23 10.80 1.75 2.13
C PHE A 23 11.71 3.00 2.13
N GLU A 24 11.34 4.07 2.83
CA GLU A 24 12.20 5.26 2.98
C GLU A 24 13.51 4.96 3.73
N MET A 25 13.52 3.93 4.57
CA MET A 25 14.72 3.42 5.25
C MET A 25 15.50 2.40 4.40
N GLY A 26 15.06 2.11 3.16
CA GLY A 26 15.71 1.16 2.27
C GLY A 26 15.40 -0.31 2.60
N LEU A 27 14.34 -0.59 3.34
CA LEU A 27 13.88 -1.94 3.67
C LEU A 27 12.86 -2.44 2.65
N ASP A 28 12.91 -3.74 2.37
CA ASP A 28 11.95 -4.42 1.50
C ASP A 28 10.76 -4.96 2.30
N PHE A 29 9.56 -4.83 1.74
CA PHE A 29 8.33 -5.40 2.30
C PHE A 29 7.86 -6.58 1.45
N ASP A 30 7.63 -7.74 2.08
CA ASP A 30 7.17 -8.94 1.39
C ASP A 30 5.64 -8.92 1.16
N PHE A 31 5.24 -8.46 -0.03
CA PHE A 31 3.84 -8.49 -0.46
C PHE A 31 3.30 -9.89 -0.78
N GLU A 32 4.18 -10.86 -1.03
CA GLU A 32 3.78 -12.23 -1.40
C GLU A 32 3.28 -13.02 -0.20
N SER A 33 3.82 -12.73 0.98
CA SER A 33 3.32 -13.26 2.27
C SER A 33 1.87 -12.87 2.60
N LEU A 34 1.33 -11.84 1.94
CA LEU A 34 -0.04 -11.37 2.17
C LEU A 34 -1.05 -12.16 1.32
N GLY A 35 -2.13 -12.59 1.97
CA GLY A 35 -3.32 -13.10 1.27
C GLY A 35 -4.00 -12.04 0.39
N ASP A 36 -4.77 -12.50 -0.60
CA ASP A 36 -5.29 -11.66 -1.70
C ASP A 36 -6.05 -10.41 -1.25
N ALA A 37 -6.94 -10.53 -0.26
CA ALA A 37 -7.72 -9.39 0.24
C ALA A 37 -6.83 -8.31 0.88
N ARG A 38 -5.85 -8.73 1.68
CA ARG A 38 -4.86 -7.83 2.32
C ARG A 38 -3.95 -7.20 1.30
N ARG A 39 -3.42 -8.00 0.37
CA ARG A 39 -2.57 -7.53 -0.73
C ARG A 39 -3.28 -6.48 -1.58
N LYS A 40 -4.53 -6.74 -1.97
CA LYS A 40 -5.34 -5.79 -2.75
C LYS A 40 -5.60 -4.50 -1.99
N MET A 41 -6.02 -4.59 -0.73
CA MET A 41 -6.33 -3.40 0.07
C MET A 41 -5.08 -2.55 0.34
N LEU A 42 -3.96 -3.18 0.69
CA LEU A 42 -2.69 -2.49 0.92
C LEU A 42 -2.18 -1.81 -0.36
N ARG A 43 -2.27 -2.48 -1.52
CA ARG A 43 -1.93 -1.88 -2.81
C ARG A 43 -2.76 -0.63 -3.09
N MET A 44 -4.07 -0.67 -2.85
CA MET A 44 -4.94 0.49 -3.05
C MET A 44 -4.54 1.66 -2.15
N GLU A 45 -4.24 1.40 -0.89
CA GLU A 45 -3.85 2.44 0.07
C GLU A 45 -2.47 3.02 -0.26
N LEU A 46 -1.51 2.19 -0.67
CA LEU A 46 -0.19 2.64 -1.14
C LEU A 46 -0.28 3.51 -2.40
N VAL A 47 -1.14 3.14 -3.37
CA VAL A 47 -1.40 3.95 -4.57
C VAL A 47 -1.98 5.31 -4.21
N ARG A 48 -2.94 5.35 -3.29
CA ARG A 48 -3.49 6.61 -2.76
C ARG A 48 -2.41 7.51 -2.16
N ARG A 49 -1.38 6.92 -1.58
CA ARG A 49 -0.23 7.61 -0.96
C ARG A 49 0.91 7.92 -1.94
N GLY A 50 0.73 7.64 -3.23
CA GLY A 50 1.74 7.92 -4.27
C GLY A 50 2.78 6.82 -4.43
N TYR A 51 2.47 5.57 -4.08
CA TYR A 51 3.35 4.42 -4.25
C TYR A 51 2.69 3.33 -5.10
N ALA A 52 3.48 2.61 -5.89
CA ALA A 52 3.04 1.42 -6.61
C ALA A 52 3.86 0.21 -6.18
N VAL A 53 3.27 -0.98 -6.34
CA VAL A 53 3.97 -2.26 -6.14
C VAL A 53 4.20 -2.90 -7.51
N VAL A 54 5.46 -2.96 -7.94
CA VAL A 54 5.87 -3.51 -9.25
C VAL A 54 6.80 -4.70 -9.00
N GLY A 55 6.45 -5.89 -9.51
CA GLY A 55 7.25 -7.10 -9.31
C GLY A 55 7.50 -7.45 -7.84
N GLY A 56 6.54 -7.14 -6.96
CA GLY A 56 6.66 -7.35 -5.51
C GLY A 56 7.43 -6.27 -4.76
N ARG A 57 7.92 -5.22 -5.44
CA ARG A 57 8.69 -4.13 -4.81
C ARG A 57 7.91 -2.82 -4.78
N LEU A 58 8.06 -2.05 -3.71
CA LEU A 58 7.50 -0.71 -3.63
C LEU A 58 8.29 0.27 -4.51
N THR A 59 7.60 1.14 -5.22
CA THR A 59 8.17 2.18 -6.07
C THR A 59 7.37 3.46 -5.87
N ARG A 60 8.04 4.59 -5.68
CA ARG A 60 7.36 5.89 -5.61
C ARG A 60 6.84 6.25 -7.00
N LEU A 61 5.54 6.53 -7.10
CA LEU A 61 4.96 7.09 -8.30
C LEU A 61 5.58 8.47 -8.49
N LYS A 62 6.33 8.67 -9.58
CA LYS A 62 6.75 10.01 -9.97
C LYS A 62 5.47 10.83 -10.13
N SER A 63 5.45 12.03 -9.56
CA SER A 63 4.37 13.00 -9.75
C SER A 63 4.36 13.42 -11.22
N SER A 64 3.83 12.57 -12.07
CA SER A 64 3.48 12.90 -13.43
C SER A 64 2.20 13.71 -13.31
N GLN A 65 2.40 15.03 -13.25
CA GLN A 65 1.57 16.05 -13.89
C GLN A 65 0.07 15.72 -13.89
N SER A 66 -0.69 16.40 -13.03
CA SER A 66 -2.16 16.43 -13.05
C SER A 66 -2.71 16.17 -14.44
N VAL A 67 -3.37 15.02 -14.62
CA VAL A 67 -4.33 14.89 -15.71
C VAL A 67 -5.54 15.69 -15.26
N ALA A 68 -5.57 16.94 -15.69
CA ALA A 68 -6.72 17.82 -15.62
C ALA A 68 -7.86 17.30 -16.52
#